data_AF-A0A6M0G9M7-F1
#
_entry.id   AF-A0A6M0G9M7-F1
#
_cell.length_a   1.000
_cell.length_b   1.000
_cell.length_c   1.000
_cell.angle_alpha   90.00
_cell.angle_beta   90.00
_cell.angle_gamma   90.00
#
_symmetry.space_group_name_H-M   'P 1'
#
loop_
_entity.id
_entity.type
_entity.pdbx_description
1 polymer ?
#
loop_
_entity_poly.entity_id
_entity_poly.type
_entity_poly.pdbx_seq_one_letter_code
_entity_poly.pdbx_strand_id
1 'polypeptide(L)'
;MISKDTLFALSLFPYLGFLWFITRSGQAPRLALMGYYVLLVFVGVTIPAGIYCQVVYGQSLANVDWLHGSAEFFLTLSNILVVLGFRQAIIQHKRSSS
;
A
#
# COMPACT_ATOMS: atom_id res chain seq x y z
N MET A 1 19.62 8.78 -17.41
CA MET A 1 18.18 8.47 -17.41
C MET A 1 17.82 8.05 -16.00
N ILE A 2 16.74 8.58 -15.40
CA ILE A 2 16.32 8.15 -14.06
C ILE A 2 15.73 6.74 -14.18
N SER A 3 16.22 5.80 -13.37
CA SER A 3 15.76 4.40 -13.38
C SER A 3 14.38 4.26 -12.73
N LYS A 4 13.60 3.25 -13.12
CA LYS A 4 12.26 2.96 -12.58
C LYS A 4 12.29 2.79 -11.05
N ASP A 5 13.31 2.10 -10.55
CA ASP A 5 13.49 1.86 -9.11
C ASP A 5 13.76 3.16 -8.36
N THR A 6 14.50 4.10 -8.98
CA THR A 6 14.73 5.44 -8.43
C THR A 6 13.44 6.24 -8.38
N LEU A 7 12.61 6.18 -9.43
CA LEU A 7 11.30 6.85 -9.43
C LEU A 7 10.36 6.28 -8.37
N PHE A 8 10.38 4.96 -8.15
CA PHE A 8 9.60 4.32 -7.09
C PHE A 8 10.08 4.70 -5.68
N ALA A 9 11.39 4.68 -5.44
CA ALA A 9 11.94 5.11 -4.16
C ALA A 9 11.62 6.59 -3.89
N LEU A 10 11.67 7.43 -4.91
CA LEU A 10 11.39 8.87 -4.80
C LEU A 10 9.88 9.13 -4.60
N SER A 11 8.99 8.28 -5.12
CA SER A 11 7.55 8.38 -4.88
C SER A 11 7.12 7.95 -3.47
N LEU A 12 7.99 7.27 -2.71
CA LEU A 12 7.72 6.96 -1.30
C LEU A 12 7.64 8.23 -0.45
N PHE A 13 8.44 9.25 -0.76
CA PHE A 13 8.44 10.52 -0.03
C PHE A 13 7.08 11.25 -0.06
N PRO A 14 6.48 11.55 -1.23
CA PRO A 14 5.15 12.14 -1.28
C PRO A 14 4.07 11.22 -0.70
N TYR A 15 4.23 9.89 -0.78
CA TYR A 15 3.31 8.95 -0.13
C TYR A 15 3.34 9.06 1.41
N LEU A 16 4.52 9.17 2.01
CA LEU A 16 4.65 9.39 3.45
C LEU A 16 4.05 10.73 3.88
N GLY A 17 4.23 11.78 3.07
CA GLY A 17 3.58 13.07 3.27
C GLY A 17 2.05 12.97 3.22
N PHE A 18 1.51 12.26 2.25
CA PHE A 18 0.09 11.95 2.15
C PHE A 18 -0.40 11.20 3.40
N LEU A 19 0.31 10.15 3.82
CA LEU A 19 -0.08 9.34 4.97
C LEU A 19 -0.05 10.14 6.28
N TRP A 20 0.95 10.99 6.45
CA TRP A 20 1.02 11.92 7.58
C TRP A 20 -0.16 12.89 7.57
N PHE A 21 -0.46 13.50 6.42
CA PHE A 21 -1.54 14.47 6.27
C PHE A 21 -2.91 13.85 6.58
N ILE A 22 -3.22 12.70 5.98
CA ILE A 22 -4.52 12.04 6.16
C ILE A 22 -4.68 11.53 7.60
N THR A 23 -3.60 11.06 8.24
CA THR A 23 -3.60 10.66 9.64
C THR A 23 -3.79 11.86 10.58
N ARG A 24 -3.10 12.97 10.30
CA ARG A 24 -3.20 14.20 11.09
C ARG A 24 -4.56 14.86 10.97
N SER A 25 -5.21 14.76 9.81
CA SER A 25 -6.54 15.35 9.57
C SER A 25 -7.62 14.77 10.48
N GLY A 26 -7.50 13.51 10.89
CA GLY A 26 -8.52 12.81 11.68
C GLY A 26 -9.86 12.58 10.95
N GLN A 27 -9.96 12.97 9.67
CA GLN A 27 -11.20 12.89 8.88
C GLN A 27 -11.35 11.55 8.15
N ALA A 28 -10.26 10.80 7.98
CA ALA A 28 -10.30 9.54 7.26
C ALA A 28 -10.84 8.39 8.12
N PRO A 29 -11.65 7.49 7.54
CA PRO A 29 -12.13 6.33 8.26
C PRO A 29 -10.97 5.42 8.66
N ARG A 30 -10.97 4.96 9.92
CA ARG A 30 -9.90 4.14 10.51
C ARG A 30 -9.56 2.90 9.68
N LEU A 31 -10.57 2.27 9.08
CA LEU A 31 -10.39 1.09 8.24
C LEU A 31 -9.63 1.41 6.94
N ALA A 32 -9.88 2.58 6.33
CA ALA A 32 -9.13 3.01 5.14
C ALA A 32 -7.71 3.43 5.50
N LEU A 33 -7.52 4.14 6.61
CA LEU A 33 -6.19 4.45 7.15
C LEU A 33 -5.36 3.19 7.35
N MET A 34 -5.94 2.15 7.97
CA MET A 34 -5.28 0.86 8.12
C MET A 34 -4.87 0.26 6.78
N GLY A 35 -5.73 0.33 5.74
CA GLY A 35 -5.37 -0.09 4.39
C GLY A 35 -4.11 0.62 3.86
N TYR A 36 -4.03 1.95 3.99
CA TYR A 36 -2.83 2.70 3.59
C TYR A 36 -1.59 2.35 4.42
N TYR A 37 -1.73 2.05 5.70
CA TYR A 37 -0.61 1.57 6.53
C TYR A 37 -0.17 0.15 6.14
N VAL A 38 -1.11 -0.74 5.82
CA VAL A 38 -0.80 -2.08 5.32
C VAL A 38 -0.04 -1.99 3.99
N LEU A 39 -0.43 -1.07 3.09
CA LEU A 39 0.33 -0.79 1.88
C LEU A 39 1.76 -0.33 2.18
N LEU A 40 1.96 0.52 3.19
CA LEU A 40 3.30 0.98 3.58
C LEU A 40 4.16 -0.19 4.09
N VAL A 41 3.60 -1.05 4.94
CA VAL A 41 4.27 -2.27 5.42
C VAL A 41 4.61 -3.19 4.25
N PHE A 42 3.67 -3.37 3.33
CA PHE A 42 3.88 -4.15 2.12
C PHE A 42 5.07 -3.63 1.28
N VAL A 43 5.17 -2.31 1.09
CA VAL A 43 6.33 -1.70 0.41
C VAL A 43 7.62 -1.95 1.20
N GLY A 44 7.58 -1.81 2.53
CA GLY A 44 8.71 -2.08 3.41
C GLY A 44 9.21 -3.53 3.36
N VAL A 45 8.34 -4.50 3.08
CA VAL A 45 8.70 -5.93 2.94
C VAL A 45 9.11 -6.27 1.51
N THR A 46 8.46 -5.70 0.50
CA THR A 46 8.71 -6.06 -0.91
C THR A 46 9.99 -5.48 -1.47
N ILE A 47 10.45 -4.32 -1.01
CA ILE A 47 11.76 -3.78 -1.38
C ILE A 47 12.90 -4.74 -1.00
N PRO A 48 13.07 -5.16 0.28
CA PRO A 48 14.13 -6.09 0.65
C PRO A 48 13.92 -7.49 0.05
N ALA A 49 12.68 -7.96 -0.08
CA ALA A 49 12.40 -9.23 -0.75
C ALA A 49 12.81 -9.20 -2.23
N GLY A 50 12.59 -8.07 -2.92
CA GLY A 50 13.01 -7.88 -4.32
C GLY A 50 14.53 -7.88 -4.46
N ILE A 51 15.24 -7.18 -3.57
CA ILE A 51 16.70 -7.20 -3.52
C ILE A 51 17.21 -8.64 -3.27
N TYR A 52 16.61 -9.36 -2.32
CA TYR A 52 16.98 -10.75 -2.03
C TYR A 52 16.76 -11.67 -3.24
N CYS A 53 15.64 -11.53 -3.94
CA CYS A 53 15.38 -12.28 -5.17
C CYS A 53 16.43 -12.03 -6.25
N GLN A 54 16.77 -10.76 -6.47
CA GLN A 54 17.76 -10.40 -7.47
C GLN A 54 19.17 -10.90 -7.12
N VAL A 55 19.54 -10.87 -5.83
CA VAL A 55 20.87 -11.30 -5.36
C VAL A 55 21.01 -12.82 -5.27
N VAL A 56 19.99 -13.53 -4.78
CA VAL A 56 20.06 -14.97 -4.50
C VAL A 56 19.58 -15.81 -5.67
N TYR A 57 18.46 -15.45 -6.28
CA TYR A 57 17.86 -16.24 -7.35
C TYR A 57 18.23 -15.71 -8.74
N GLY A 58 18.85 -14.54 -8.84
CA GLY A 58 19.18 -13.90 -10.12
C GLY A 58 17.94 -13.51 -10.93
N GLN A 59 16.77 -13.53 -10.30
CA GLN A 59 15.48 -13.29 -10.94
C GLN A 59 14.73 -12.15 -10.25
N SER A 60 13.85 -11.49 -11.01
CA SER A 60 12.93 -10.50 -10.45
C SER A 60 11.95 -11.16 -9.49
N LEU A 61 11.47 -10.41 -8.49
CA LEU A 61 10.40 -10.82 -7.57
C LEU A 61 9.20 -11.42 -8.33
N ALA A 62 8.89 -10.87 -9.51
CA ALA A 62 7.78 -11.29 -10.37
C ALA A 62 7.95 -12.71 -10.95
N ASN A 63 9.17 -13.25 -11.00
CA ASN A 63 9.44 -14.58 -11.51
C ASN A 63 9.44 -15.67 -10.42
N VAL A 64 9.25 -15.28 -9.15
CA VAL A 64 9.14 -16.20 -8.03
C VAL A 64 7.65 -16.33 -7.67
N ASP A 65 6.97 -17.32 -8.23
CA ASP A 65 5.50 -17.46 -8.20
C ASP A 65 4.89 -17.31 -6.80
N TRP A 66 5.48 -17.96 -5.80
CA TRP A 66 5.01 -17.85 -4.41
C TRP A 66 5.10 -16.41 -3.87
N LEU A 67 6.21 -15.73 -4.17
CA LEU A 67 6.47 -14.39 -3.67
C LEU A 67 5.67 -13.35 -4.45
N HIS A 68 5.56 -13.51 -5.77
CA HIS A 68 4.71 -12.69 -6.62
C HIS A 68 3.24 -12.81 -6.22
N GLY A 69 2.71 -14.03 -6.10
CA GLY A 69 1.32 -14.27 -5.69
C GLY A 69 1.02 -13.76 -4.28
N SER A 70 1.97 -13.91 -3.34
CA SER A 70 1.83 -13.32 -2.00
C SER A 70 1.75 -11.79 -2.07
N ALA A 71 2.53 -11.17 -2.96
CA ALA A 71 2.55 -9.73 -3.11
C ALA A 71 1.24 -9.19 -3.70
N GLU A 72 0.70 -9.87 -4.71
CA GLU A 72 -0.61 -9.54 -5.29
C GLU A 72 -1.75 -9.73 -4.28
N PHE A 73 -1.69 -10.77 -3.45
CA PHE A 73 -2.67 -10.98 -2.39
C PHE A 73 -2.64 -9.84 -1.36
N PHE A 74 -1.46 -9.44 -0.88
CA PHE A 74 -1.33 -8.34 0.09
C PHE A 74 -1.81 -7.01 -0.49
N LEU A 75 -1.47 -6.71 -1.74
CA LEU A 75 -1.97 -5.52 -2.43
C LEU A 75 -3.50 -5.54 -2.57
N THR A 76 -4.07 -6.69 -2.91
CA THR A 76 -5.52 -6.87 -3.00
C THR A 76 -6.20 -6.65 -1.65
N LEU A 77 -5.66 -7.26 -0.59
CA LEU A 77 -6.17 -7.08 0.77
C LEU A 77 -6.13 -5.62 1.21
N SER A 78 -5.00 -4.95 0.98
CA SER A 78 -4.83 -3.52 1.27
C SER A 78 -5.89 -2.67 0.56
N ASN A 79 -6.11 -2.88 -0.73
CA ASN A 79 -7.10 -2.14 -1.50
C ASN A 79 -8.54 -2.41 -1.02
N ILE A 80 -8.87 -3.66 -0.67
CA ILE A 80 -10.17 -4.00 -0.11
C ILE A 80 -10.40 -3.24 1.21
N LEU A 81 -9.41 -3.16 2.09
CA LEU A 81 -9.53 -2.40 3.35
C LEU A 81 -9.81 -0.91 3.10
N VAL A 82 -9.12 -0.31 2.12
CA VAL A 82 -9.36 1.08 1.69
C VAL A 82 -10.79 1.26 1.21
N VAL A 83 -11.25 0.44 0.26
CA VAL A 83 -12.59 0.51 -0.32
C VAL A 83 -13.68 0.32 0.74
N LEU A 84 -13.54 -0.70 1.59
CA LEU A 84 -14.48 -0.96 2.66
C LEU A 84 -14.52 0.18 3.68
N GLY A 85 -13.37 0.80 3.97
CA GLY A 85 -13.30 1.90 4.92
C GLY A 85 -14.05 3.13 4.45
N PHE A 86 -13.86 3.52 3.20
CA PHE A 86 -14.61 4.64 2.61
C PHE A 86 -16.08 4.30 2.40
N ARG A 87 -16.41 3.07 1.99
CA ARG A 87 -17.80 2.62 1.87
C ARG A 87 -18.55 2.77 3.21
N GLN A 88 -17.93 2.37 4.31
CA GLN A 88 -18.53 2.53 5.64
C GLN A 88 -18.74 4.00 6.03
N ALA A 89 -17.75 4.87 5.76
CA ALA A 89 -17.86 6.29 6.02
C ALA A 89 -19.02 6.95 5.26
N ILE A 90 -19.18 6.62 3.97
CA ILE A 90 -20.26 7.14 3.13
C ILE A 90 -21.63 6.68 3.66
N ILE A 91 -21.75 5.40 4.03
CA ILE A 91 -23.01 4.86 4.57
C ILE A 91 -23.38 5.54 5.89
N GLN A 92 -22.42 5.75 6.79
CA GLN A 92 -22.66 6.48 8.05
C GLN A 92 -23.08 7.93 7.78
N HIS A 93 -22.38 8.63 6.89
CA HIS A 93 -22.71 10.00 6.55
C HIS A 93 -24.13 10.16 5.98
N LYS A 94 -24.55 9.24 5.09
CA LYS A 94 -25.91 9.22 4.52
C LYS A 94 -26.99 8.95 5.58
N ARG A 95 -26.70 8.11 6.57
CA ARG A 95 -27.63 7.82 7.68
C ARG A 95 -27.79 8.99 8.64
N SER A 96 -26.72 9.75 8.88
CA SER A 96 -26.76 10.93 9.75
C SER A 96 -27.41 12.17 9.11
N SER A 97 -27.62 12.14 7.79
CA SER A 97 -28.21 13.23 7.00
C SER A 97 -29.65 12.96 6.55
N SER A 98 -30.23 11.82 6.94
CA SER A 98 -31.66 11.49 6.81
C SER A 98 -32.32 11.53 8.19
#